data_AF-A0ABD1CLS5-F1
#
_entry.id   AF-A0ABD1CLS5-F1
#
_cell.length_a   1.000
_cell.length_b   1.000
_cell.length_c   1.000
_cell.angle_alpha   90.00
_cell.angle_beta   90.00
_cell.angle_gamma   90.00
#
_symmetry.space_group_name_H-M   'P 1'
#
loop_
_entity.id
_entity.type
_entity.pdbx_description
1 polymer ?
#
loop_
_entity_poly.entity_id
_entity_poly.type
_entity_poly.pdbx_seq_one_letter_code
_entity_poly.pdbx_strand_id
1 'polypeptide(L)'
;MDKFLRFFIKFHGYCIAVASSILTALFTSIFTSNWAYIRYEEFYNLRYTGIPALVFGLVWMVANSLLFIGIFKEKKTLLYPFCALFLLDLVLVLLRDFYLMIYDSSWYKTVFFNVCLPLMFCK
;
A
#
# COMPACT_ATOMS: atom_id res chain seq x y z
N MET A 1 -29.11 6.94 -10.79
CA MET A 1 -28.48 5.88 -9.97
C MET A 1 -29.38 5.63 -8.79
N ASP A 2 -29.79 4.38 -8.58
CA ASP A 2 -30.70 4.02 -7.49
C ASP A 2 -30.16 4.47 -6.14
N LYS A 3 -31.09 4.86 -5.25
CA LYS A 3 -30.77 5.33 -3.90
C LYS A 3 -29.98 4.27 -3.12
N PHE A 4 -30.34 3.00 -3.31
CA PHE A 4 -29.64 1.85 -2.73
C PHE A 4 -28.20 1.71 -3.27
N LEU A 5 -28.02 1.80 -4.59
CA LEU A 5 -26.71 1.71 -5.22
C LEU A 5 -25.79 2.86 -4.79
N ARG A 6 -26.33 4.08 -4.65
CA ARG A 6 -25.59 5.25 -4.14
C ARG A 6 -25.11 5.03 -2.71
N PHE A 7 -26.00 4.54 -1.85
CA PHE A 7 -25.66 4.22 -0.47
C PHE A 7 -24.57 3.14 -0.39
N PHE A 8 -24.73 2.06 -1.15
CA PHE A 8 -23.78 0.95 -1.20
C PHE A 8 -22.37 1.39 -1.61
N ILE A 9 -22.25 2.16 -2.70
CA ILE A 9 -20.95 2.65 -3.19
C ILE A 9 -20.28 3.57 -2.17
N LYS A 10 -21.05 4.48 -1.55
CA LYS A 10 -20.51 5.38 -0.53
C LYS A 10 -20.04 4.64 0.71
N PHE A 11 -20.84 3.69 1.19
CA PHE A 11 -20.49 2.88 2.35
C PHE A 11 -19.18 2.13 2.12
N HIS A 12 -19.05 1.43 1.00
CA HIS A 12 -17.82 0.72 0.65
C HIS A 12 -16.63 1.67 0.48
N GLY A 13 -16.84 2.82 -0.18
CA GLY A 13 -15.79 3.83 -0.31
C GLY A 13 -15.28 4.32 1.04
N TYR A 14 -16.17 4.59 2.00
CA TYR A 14 -15.78 4.99 3.36
C TYR A 14 -15.06 3.86 4.11
N CYS A 15 -15.53 2.61 4.00
CA CYS A 15 -14.84 1.46 4.59
C CYS A 15 -13.41 1.33 4.05
N ILE A 16 -13.22 1.45 2.73
CA ILE A 16 -11.89 1.41 2.10
C ILE A 16 -11.02 2.55 2.60
N ALA A 17 -11.54 3.78 2.66
CA ALA A 17 -10.78 4.94 3.09
C ALA A 17 -10.35 4.85 4.57
N VAL A 18 -11.24 4.41 5.46
CA VAL A 18 -10.93 4.17 6.88
C VAL A 18 -9.89 3.08 7.03
N ALA A 19 -10.12 1.91 6.43
CA ALA A 19 -9.22 0.76 6.54
C ALA A 19 -7.83 1.09 5.96
N SER A 20 -7.77 1.71 4.78
CA SER A 20 -6.50 2.11 4.16
C SER A 20 -5.76 3.14 5.00
N SER A 21 -6.45 4.11 5.61
CA SER A 21 -5.81 5.12 6.47
C SER A 21 -5.16 4.47 7.70
N ILE A 22 -5.87 3.54 8.35
CA ILE A 22 -5.36 2.82 9.53
C ILE A 22 -4.16 1.94 9.13
N LEU A 23 -4.31 1.14 8.07
CA LEU A 23 -3.25 0.24 7.60
C LEU A 23 -2.02 1.02 7.16
N THR A 24 -2.18 2.14 6.44
CA THR A 24 -1.07 2.98 6.01
C THR A 24 -0.26 3.48 7.20
N ALA A 25 -0.93 4.00 8.24
CA ALA A 25 -0.25 4.50 9.43
C ALA A 25 0.49 3.38 10.19
N LEU A 26 -0.15 2.22 10.35
CA LEU A 26 0.46 1.05 11.00
C LEU A 26 1.69 0.56 10.24
N PHE A 27 1.56 0.29 8.94
CA PHE A 27 2.67 -0.21 8.12
C PHE A 27 3.81 0.81 8.02
N THR A 28 3.49 2.10 7.86
CA THR A 28 4.52 3.15 7.82
C THR A 28 5.33 3.18 9.11
N SER A 29 4.66 3.07 10.26
CA SER A 29 5.33 3.03 11.57
C SER A 29 6.26 1.81 11.69
N ILE A 30 5.75 0.62 11.37
CA ILE A 30 6.49 -0.66 11.44
C ILE A 30 7.70 -0.65 10.51
N PHE A 31 7.53 -0.22 9.26
CA PHE A 31 8.63 -0.20 8.27
C PHE A 31 9.63 0.91 8.52
N THR A 32 9.18 2.02 9.11
CA THR A 32 10.08 3.09 9.51
C THR A 32 10.91 2.65 10.71
N SER A 33 10.44 1.91 11.72
CA SER A 33 11.31 1.60 12.88
C SER A 33 12.57 0.76 12.57
N ASN A 34 12.65 0.10 11.42
CA ASN A 34 13.73 -0.86 11.07
C ASN A 34 14.93 -0.24 10.33
N TRP A 35 15.45 0.92 10.79
CA TRP A 35 16.56 1.62 10.11
C TRP A 35 17.88 0.85 10.06
N ALA A 36 18.04 -0.21 10.85
CA ALA A 36 19.35 -0.78 11.16
C ALA A 36 19.86 -1.88 10.21
N TYR A 37 19.06 -2.43 9.29
CA TYR A 37 19.45 -3.62 8.51
C TYR A 37 19.12 -3.52 7.01
N ILE A 38 19.63 -2.50 6.31
CA ILE A 38 19.68 -2.58 4.83
C ILE A 38 20.97 -3.29 4.45
N ARG A 39 20.93 -4.62 4.34
CA ARG A 39 22.02 -5.37 3.70
C ARG A 39 21.92 -5.12 2.18
N TYR A 40 23.05 -4.83 1.52
CA TYR A 40 23.13 -4.56 0.07
C TYR A 40 22.53 -5.67 -0.82
N GLU A 41 22.21 -6.84 -0.28
CA GLU A 41 21.57 -7.95 -0.98
C GLU A 41 20.02 -7.83 -1.06
N GLU A 42 19.40 -6.86 -0.39
CA GLU A 42 17.93 -6.73 -0.30
C GLU A 42 17.36 -5.45 -0.95
N PHE A 43 18.00 -4.89 -1.98
CA PHE A 43 17.51 -3.69 -2.68
C PHE A 43 16.06 -3.81 -3.21
N TYR A 44 15.60 -5.04 -3.50
CA TYR A 44 14.21 -5.28 -3.91
C TYR A 44 13.19 -4.98 -2.79
N ASN A 45 13.62 -4.88 -1.52
CA ASN A 45 12.81 -4.54 -0.36
C ASN A 45 12.88 -3.05 0.04
N LEU A 46 13.52 -2.19 -0.76
CA LEU A 46 13.74 -0.77 -0.42
C LEU A 46 12.45 -0.01 -0.04
N ARG A 47 11.30 -0.43 -0.57
CA ARG A 47 10.00 0.15 -0.25
C ARG A 47 9.53 -0.15 1.18
N TYR A 48 9.97 -1.25 1.77
CA TYR A 48 9.54 -1.73 3.09
C TYR A 48 10.52 -1.37 4.22
N THR A 49 11.51 -0.51 3.94
CA THR A 49 12.56 -0.17 4.92
C THR A 49 12.85 1.33 4.93
N GLY A 50 13.07 1.88 6.13
CA GLY A 50 13.67 3.20 6.32
C GLY A 50 12.91 4.39 5.73
N ILE A 51 13.67 5.36 5.20
CA ILE A 51 13.17 6.64 4.68
C ILE A 51 12.20 6.46 3.49
N PRO A 52 12.45 5.57 2.51
CA PRO A 52 11.48 5.32 1.43
C PRO A 52 10.11 4.88 1.94
N ALA A 53 10.05 4.00 2.95
CA ALA A 53 8.79 3.57 3.55
C ALA A 53 8.01 4.74 4.15
N LEU A 54 8.72 5.69 4.79
CA LEU A 54 8.13 6.92 5.33
C LEU A 54 7.56 7.81 4.21
N VAL A 55 8.33 8.04 3.15
CA VAL A 55 7.89 8.87 2.00
C VAL A 55 6.65 8.26 1.34
N PHE A 56 6.67 6.96 1.05
CA PHE A 56 5.51 6.25 0.50
C PHE A 56 4.31 6.31 1.45
N GLY A 57 4.54 6.15 2.75
CA GLY A 57 3.52 6.29 3.78
C GLY A 57 2.83 7.65 3.77
N LEU A 58 3.61 8.74 3.72
CA LEU A 58 3.07 10.10 3.64
C LEU A 58 2.26 10.34 2.35
N VAL A 59 2.75 9.85 1.21
CA VAL A 59 2.04 9.95 -0.07
C VAL A 59 0.70 9.20 0.01
N TRP A 60 0.67 8.02 0.63
CA TRP A 60 -0.55 7.26 0.87
C TRP A 60 -1.51 7.96 1.83
N MET A 61 -1.02 8.64 2.87
CA MET A 61 -1.86 9.45 3.77
C MET A 61 -2.55 10.59 3.01
N VAL A 62 -1.82 11.28 2.12
CA VAL A 62 -2.40 12.32 1.26
C VAL A 62 -3.46 11.72 0.34
N ALA A 63 -3.18 10.59 -0.31
CA ALA A 63 -4.13 9.90 -1.18
C ALA A 63 -5.42 9.49 -0.46
N ASN A 64 -5.29 8.99 0.77
CA ASN A 64 -6.42 8.64 1.63
C ASN A 64 -7.27 9.86 2.02
N SER A 65 -6.63 10.99 2.32
CA SER A 65 -7.35 12.24 2.58
C SER A 65 -8.14 12.73 1.36
N LEU A 66 -7.55 12.61 0.16
CA LEU A 66 -8.22 12.96 -1.10
C LEU A 66 -9.38 12.02 -1.41
N LEU A 67 -9.23 10.72 -1.12
CA LEU A 67 -10.30 9.74 -1.24
C LEU A 67 -11.49 10.11 -0.33
N PHE A 68 -11.23 10.44 0.94
CA PHE A 68 -12.25 10.89 1.89
C PHE A 68 -13.01 12.12 1.38
N ILE A 69 -12.27 13.16 0.95
CA ILE A 69 -12.85 14.38 0.40
C ILE A 69 -13.61 14.10 -0.90
N GLY A 70 -13.11 13.17 -1.73
CA GLY A 70 -13.74 12.75 -2.97
C GLY A 70 -15.08 12.06 -2.77
N ILE A 71 -15.16 11.16 -1.78
CA ILE A 71 -16.42 10.50 -1.41
C ILE A 71 -17.41 11.51 -0.82
N PHE A 72 -16.94 12.41 0.06
CA PHE A 72 -17.78 13.43 0.69
C PHE A 72 -18.36 14.42 -0.34
N LYS A 73 -17.52 14.94 -1.24
CA LYS A 73 -17.92 15.90 -2.29
C LYS A 73 -18.51 15.24 -3.54
N GLU A 74 -18.62 13.91 -3.58
CA GLU A 74 -19.03 13.12 -4.74
C GLU A 74 -18.23 13.44 -6.03
N LYS A 75 -16.96 13.85 -5.89
CA LYS A 75 -16.10 14.24 -7.02
C LYS A 75 -15.21 13.09 -7.45
N LYS A 76 -15.55 12.49 -8.60
CA LYS A 76 -14.80 11.38 -9.22
C LYS A 76 -13.32 11.69 -9.45
N THR A 77 -12.98 12.94 -9.75
CA THR A 77 -11.60 13.38 -10.00
C THR A 77 -10.68 13.20 -8.79
N LEU A 78 -11.23 13.26 -7.57
CA LEU A 78 -10.45 13.07 -6.34
C LEU A 78 -10.24 11.60 -5.99
N LEU A 79 -10.87 10.66 -6.71
CA LEU A 79 -10.64 9.22 -6.55
C LEU A 79 -9.45 8.73 -7.37
N TYR A 80 -9.11 9.40 -8.48
CA TYR A 80 -7.99 9.04 -9.33
C TYR A 80 -6.63 8.91 -8.62
N PRO A 81 -6.21 9.84 -7.73
CA PRO A 81 -4.90 9.72 -7.08
C PRO A 81 -4.78 8.45 -6.24
N PHE A 82 -5.85 8.05 -5.54
CA PHE A 82 -5.88 6.80 -4.79
C PHE A 82 -5.75 5.59 -5.72
N CYS A 83 -6.52 5.57 -6.82
CA CYS A 83 -6.49 4.46 -7.78
C CYS A 83 -5.13 4.34 -8.50
N ALA A 84 -4.55 5.47 -8.90
CA ALA A 84 -3.24 5.51 -9.56
C ALA A 84 -2.13 5.00 -8.62
N LEU A 85 -2.12 5.45 -7.36
CA LEU A 85 -1.16 4.96 -6.37
C LEU A 85 -1.34 3.48 -6.08
N PHE A 86 -2.58 3.01 -5.94
CA PHE A 86 -2.87 1.60 -5.74
C PHE A 86 -2.34 0.73 -6.89
N LEU A 87 -2.59 1.13 -8.14
CA LEU A 87 -2.11 0.41 -9.31
C LEU A 87 -0.59 0.43 -9.43
N LEU A 88 0.03 1.59 -9.19
CA LEU A 88 1.49 1.72 -9.18
C LEU A 88 2.09 0.78 -8.13
N ASP A 89 1.53 0.76 -6.93
CA ASP A 89 1.97 -0.13 -5.85
C ASP A 89 1.85 -1.60 -6.23
N LEU A 90 0.73 -1.98 -6.84
CA LEU A 90 0.47 -3.35 -7.27
C LEU A 90 1.47 -3.78 -8.34
N VAL A 91 1.78 -2.91 -9.30
CA VAL A 91 2.80 -3.15 -10.32
C VAL A 91 4.19 -3.30 -9.70
N LEU A 92 4.56 -2.43 -8.74
CA LEU A 92 5.84 -2.56 -8.04
C LEU A 92 5.98 -3.87 -7.28
N VAL A 93 4.91 -4.30 -6.60
CA VAL A 93 4.89 -5.60 -5.90
C VAL A 93 5.03 -6.76 -6.88
N LEU A 94 4.33 -6.71 -8.02
CA LEU A 94 4.44 -7.72 -9.07
C LEU A 94 5.86 -7.79 -9.65
N LEU A 95 6.47 -6.64 -9.96
CA LEU A 95 7.85 -6.60 -10.47
C LEU A 95 8.84 -7.18 -9.46
N ARG A 96 8.65 -6.88 -8.17
CA ARG A 96 9.47 -7.44 -7.09
C ARG A 96 9.34 -8.96 -7.00
N ASP A 97 8.11 -9.47 -7.02
CA ASP A 97 7.85 -10.91 -6.93
C ASP A 97 8.35 -11.64 -8.18
N PHE A 98 8.25 -11.03 -9.36
CA PHE A 98 8.80 -11.58 -10.61
C PHE A 98 10.33 -11.64 -10.58
N TYR A 99 10.98 -10.58 -10.09
CA TYR A 99 12.43 -10.56 -9.87
C TYR A 99 12.85 -11.69 -8.92
N LEU A 100 12.15 -11.84 -7.79
CA LEU A 100 12.43 -12.88 -6.79
C LEU A 100 12.25 -14.31 -7.34
N MET A 101 11.30 -14.50 -8.26
CA MET A 101 11.08 -15.80 -8.91
C MET A 101 12.18 -16.13 -9.93
N ILE A 102 12.76 -15.15 -10.62
CA ILE A 102 13.83 -15.35 -11.60
C ILE A 102 15.16 -15.70 -10.93
N TYR A 103 15.49 -15.02 -9.82
CA TYR A 103 16.78 -15.18 -9.12
C TYR A 103 16.76 -16.28 -8.04
N ASP A 104 15.88 -17.27 -8.21
CA ASP A 104 15.77 -18.50 -7.42
C ASP A 104 15.59 -18.31 -5.89
N SER A 105 14.80 -17.31 -5.52
CA SER A 105 14.33 -17.18 -4.14
C SER A 105 13.07 -18.02 -3.95
N SER A 106 13.04 -18.86 -2.91
CA SER A 106 11.91 -19.75 -2.63
C SER A 106 10.57 -19.00 -2.58
N TRP A 107 9.51 -19.64 -3.10
CA TRP A 107 8.15 -19.10 -3.22
C TRP A 107 7.60 -18.42 -1.95
N TYR A 108 8.02 -18.85 -0.75
CA TYR A 108 7.60 -18.25 0.52
C TYR A 108 8.07 -16.80 0.72
N LYS A 109 9.01 -16.29 -0.10
CA LYS A 109 9.50 -14.90 -0.11
C LYS A 109 8.73 -13.96 -1.07
N THR A 110 7.71 -14.48 -1.76
CA THR A 110 6.82 -13.65 -2.58
C THR A 110 5.66 -13.13 -1.73
N VAL A 111 5.30 -11.86 -1.90
CA VAL A 111 4.21 -11.23 -1.13
C VAL A 111 2.85 -11.73 -1.62
N PHE A 112 2.77 -12.17 -2.89
CA PHE A 112 1.56 -12.80 -3.43
C PHE A 112 1.14 -14.07 -2.69
N PHE A 113 2.10 -14.92 -2.29
CA PHE A 113 1.81 -16.17 -1.59
C PHE A 113 1.95 -16.07 -0.07
N ASN A 114 2.67 -15.05 0.41
CA ASN A 114 2.84 -14.78 1.84
C ASN A 114 2.54 -13.31 2.15
N VAL A 115 1.26 -13.01 2.36
CA VAL A 115 0.78 -11.67 2.72
C VAL A 115 1.41 -11.17 4.03
N CYS A 116 1.88 -12.08 4.90
CA CYS A 116 2.56 -11.76 6.15
C CYS A 116 4.06 -11.52 6.00
N LEU A 117 4.66 -11.74 4.82
CA LEU A 117 6.08 -11.51 4.56
C LEU A 117 6.56 -10.10 4.95
N PRO A 118 5.82 -9.00 4.69
CA PRO A 118 6.25 -7.67 5.06
C PRO A 118 6.46 -7.53 6.57
N LEU A 119 5.66 -8.23 7.39
CA LEU A 119 5.81 -8.25 8.85
C LEU A 119 7.03 -9.06 9.30
N MET A 120 7.47 -10.04 8.52
CA MET A 120 8.66 -10.85 8.85
C MET A 120 9.98 -10.11 8.62
N PHE A 121 10.00 -9.07 7.78
CA PHE A 121 11.15 -8.18 7.62
C PHE A 121 11.35 -7.24 8.83
N CYS A 122 10.44 -7.27 9.81
CA CYS A 122 10.49 -6.44 11.02
C CYS A 122 11.17 -7.14 12.22
N LYS A 123 12.00 -8.16 11.98
CA LYS A 123 12.80 -8.82 13.02
C LYS A 123 14.18 -8.22 13.16
#